data_AF-A0A358XJL7-F1
#
_entry.id   AF-A0A358XJL7-F1
#
_cell.length_a   1.000
_cell.length_b   1.000
_cell.length_c   1.000
_cell.angle_alpha   90.00
_cell.angle_beta   90.00
_cell.angle_gamma   90.00
#
_symmetry.space_group_name_H-M   'P 1'
#
loop_
_entity.id
_entity.type
_entity.pdbx_description
1 polymer ?
#
loop_
_entity_poly.entity_id
_entity_poly.type
_entity_poly.pdbx_seq_one_letter_code
_entity_poly.pdbx_strand_id
1 'polypeptide(L)'
;MNRKLILFLLILLSSVFHLHAQTIRVLSFNIHHGNPPTEKESIINLDTVAKIIKNSKADIVGLQEIDVNLGRSYFENQAKKLAELTGMHY
;
A
#
# COMPACT_ATOMS: atom_id res chain seq x y z
N MET A 1 50.80 11.44 12.22
CA MET A 1 49.82 10.33 12.20
C MET A 1 50.03 9.50 10.93
N ASN A 2 50.11 8.17 11.03
CA ASN A 2 50.46 7.30 9.90
C ASN A 2 49.34 7.31 8.85
N ARG A 3 49.63 7.66 7.59
CA ARG A 3 48.65 7.71 6.48
C ARG A 3 47.88 6.39 6.31
N LYS A 4 48.53 5.25 6.58
CA LYS A 4 47.89 3.92 6.55
C LYS A 4 46.84 3.75 7.65
N LEU A 5 47.09 4.32 8.84
CA LEU A 5 46.17 4.28 9.98
C LEU A 5 44.92 5.13 9.72
N ILE A 6 45.09 6.28 9.05
CA ILE A 6 43.98 7.16 8.65
C ILE A 6 43.09 6.44 7.64
N LEU A 7 43.68 5.81 6.62
CA LEU A 7 42.95 5.08 5.60
C LEU A 7 42.17 3.89 6.19
N PHE A 8 42.80 3.17 7.13
CA PHE A 8 42.16 2.07 7.85
C PHE A 8 40.95 2.53 8.66
N LEU A 9 41.06 3.65 9.39
CA LEU A 9 39.95 4.22 10.14
C LEU A 9 38.79 4.70 9.24
N LEU A 10 39.08 5.29 8.08
CA LEU A 10 38.05 5.73 7.13
C LEU A 10 37.25 4.55 6.55
N ILE A 11 37.93 3.43 6.23
CA ILE A 11 37.28 2.21 5.76
C ILE A 11 36.39 1.63 6.87
N LEU A 12 36.92 1.53 8.10
CA LEU A 12 36.17 0.98 9.24
C LEU A 12 34.91 1.81 9.57
N LEU A 13 35.00 3.14 9.45
CA LEU A 13 33.86 4.04 9.69
C LEU A 13 32.77 3.85 8.63
N SER A 14 33.15 3.65 7.36
CA SER A 14 32.19 3.49 6.24
C SER A 14 31.30 2.25 6.36
N SER A 15 31.82 1.14 6.92
CA SER A 15 31.06 -0.09 7.11
C SER A 15 29.94 0.01 8.15
N VAL A 16 30.02 0.95 9.11
CA VAL A 16 28.99 1.12 10.15
C VAL A 16 27.75 1.83 9.60
N PHE A 17 27.87 2.60 8.52
CA PHE A 17 26.78 3.39 7.95
C PHE A 17 25.89 2.64 6.95
N HIS A 18 26.12 1.35 6.69
CA HIS A 18 25.40 0.58 5.66
C HIS A 18 24.30 -0.36 6.18
N LEU A 19 24.00 -0.36 7.49
CA LEU A 19 22.88 -1.12 8.05
C LEU A 19 21.57 -0.32 7.90
N HIS A 20 20.97 -0.37 6.71
CA HIS A 20 19.59 0.07 6.50
C HIS A 20 18.70 -1.14 6.28
N ALA A 21 17.75 -1.37 7.18
CA ALA A 21 16.73 -2.40 6.98
C ALA A 21 15.66 -1.89 6.01
N GLN A 22 15.21 -2.74 5.10
CA GLN A 22 14.09 -2.40 4.23
C GLN A 22 12.81 -2.27 5.07
N THR A 23 12.09 -1.16 4.89
CA THR A 23 10.77 -0.96 5.51
C THR A 23 9.69 -1.31 4.48
N ILE A 24 8.70 -2.10 4.91
CA ILE A 24 7.51 -2.42 4.11
C ILE A 24 6.30 -1.97 4.92
N ARG A 25 5.40 -1.20 4.30
CA ARG A 25 4.11 -0.81 4.85
C ARG A 25 3.02 -1.71 4.27
N VAL A 26 2.25 -2.32 5.16
CA VAL A 26 1.15 -3.21 4.79
C VAL A 26 -0.16 -2.62 5.28
N LEU A 27 -1.16 -2.56 4.39
CA LEU A 27 -2.53 -2.22 4.73
C LEU A 27 -3.41 -3.47 4.64
N SER A 28 -4.20 -3.74 5.66
CA SER A 28 -5.35 -4.64 5.59
C SER A 28 -6.61 -3.80 5.77
N PHE A 29 -7.54 -3.88 4.82
CA PHE A 29 -8.73 -3.04 4.83
C PHE A 29 -9.97 -3.81 4.37
N ASN A 30 -10.95 -3.93 5.27
CA ASN A 30 -12.29 -4.34 4.90
C ASN A 30 -13.04 -3.13 4.32
N ILE A 31 -13.35 -3.20 3.03
CA ILE A 31 -13.92 -2.05 2.31
C ILE A 31 -15.45 -2.04 2.30
N HIS A 32 -16.08 -3.04 2.92
CA HIS A 32 -17.52 -3.23 2.91
C HIS A 32 -18.13 -3.06 1.51
N HIS A 33 -17.63 -3.83 0.52
CA HIS A 33 -17.99 -3.74 -0.91
C HIS A 33 -17.97 -2.31 -1.52
N GLY A 34 -17.21 -1.39 -0.90
CA GLY A 34 -17.10 0.00 -1.31
C GLY A 34 -18.23 0.90 -0.81
N ASN A 35 -19.10 0.42 0.08
CA ASN A 35 -20.18 1.22 0.66
C ASN A 35 -19.69 2.12 1.82
N PRO A 36 -19.95 3.44 1.78
CA PRO A 36 -19.64 4.31 2.90
C PRO A 36 -20.59 4.07 4.09
N PRO A 37 -20.11 4.04 5.35
CA PRO A 37 -20.94 3.73 6.52
C PRO A 37 -22.15 4.66 6.76
N THR A 38 -22.10 5.89 6.23
CA THR A 38 -23.17 6.89 6.39
C THR A 38 -24.15 6.90 5.22
N GLU A 39 -23.90 6.11 4.18
CA GLU A 39 -24.71 6.05 2.97
C GLU A 39 -25.63 4.83 3.00
N LYS A 40 -26.61 4.80 2.10
CA LYS A 40 -27.44 3.60 1.90
C LYS A 40 -26.60 2.47 1.29
N GLU A 41 -26.90 1.22 1.63
CA GLU A 41 -26.22 0.00 1.13
C GLU A 41 -26.00 -0.02 -0.40
N SER A 42 -26.93 0.54 -1.18
CA SER A 42 -26.85 0.57 -2.64
C SER A 42 -25.79 1.54 -3.20
N ILE A 43 -25.22 2.40 -2.37
CA ILE A 43 -24.20 3.38 -2.77
C ILE A 43 -22.82 2.74 -2.68
N ILE A 44 -22.09 2.75 -3.78
CA ILE A 44 -20.72 2.24 -3.86
C ILE A 44 -19.79 3.38 -4.26
N ASN A 45 -18.70 3.56 -3.53
CA ASN A 45 -17.72 4.64 -3.71
C ASN A 45 -16.29 4.10 -3.60
N LEU A 46 -15.82 3.47 -4.69
CA LEU A 46 -14.45 2.96 -4.77
C LEU A 46 -13.39 4.07 -4.84
N ASP A 47 -13.75 5.29 -5.25
CA ASP A 47 -12.84 6.43 -5.23
C ASP A 47 -12.36 6.78 -3.82
N THR A 48 -13.25 6.68 -2.83
CA THR A 48 -12.91 6.93 -1.43
C THR A 48 -11.97 5.85 -0.90
N VAL A 49 -12.26 4.58 -1.21
CA VAL A 49 -11.38 3.45 -0.90
C VAL A 49 -10.00 3.63 -1.53
N ALA A 50 -9.94 3.99 -2.82
CA ALA A 50 -8.67 4.23 -3.53
C ALA A 50 -7.88 5.41 -2.94
N LYS A 51 -8.55 6.48 -2.49
CA LYS A 51 -7.91 7.59 -1.78
C LYS A 51 -7.29 7.13 -0.46
N ILE A 52 -8.00 6.31 0.32
CA ILE A 52 -7.48 5.74 1.58
C ILE A 52 -6.24 4.89 1.31
N ILE A 53 -6.30 4.00 0.32
CA ILE A 53 -5.17 3.15 -0.10
C ILE A 53 -3.96 4.02 -0.49
N LYS A 54 -4.13 5.00 -1.39
CA LYS A 54 -3.02 5.89 -1.81
C LYS A 54 -2.43 6.70 -0.65
N ASN A 55 -3.29 7.22 0.23
CA ASN A 55 -2.85 8.03 1.37
C ASN A 55 -2.11 7.20 2.43
N SER A 56 -2.39 5.90 2.54
CA SER A 56 -1.68 4.99 3.44
C SER A 56 -0.19 4.82 3.06
N LYS A 57 0.15 5.07 1.79
CA LYS A 57 1.47 4.81 1.20
C LYS A 57 1.94 3.36 1.41
N ALA A 58 0.99 2.42 1.52
CA ALA A 58 1.28 1.00 1.67
C ALA A 58 1.95 0.46 0.40
N ASP A 59 2.92 -0.43 0.61
CA ASP A 59 3.58 -1.18 -0.45
C ASP A 59 2.77 -2.43 -0.82
N ILE A 60 2.05 -3.00 0.16
CA ILE A 60 1.17 -4.16 -0.01
C ILE A 60 -0.19 -3.86 0.61
N VAL A 61 -1.27 -4.19 -0.10
CA VAL A 61 -2.64 -3.95 0.34
C VAL A 61 -3.44 -5.26 0.23
N GLY A 62 -4.00 -5.71 1.36
CA GLY A 62 -4.97 -6.79 1.42
C GLY A 62 -6.37 -6.22 1.64
N LEU A 63 -7.33 -6.61 0.78
CA LEU A 63 -8.71 -6.13 0.85
C LEU A 63 -9.66 -7.24 1.26
N GLN A 64 -10.68 -6.91 2.07
CA GLN A 64 -11.78 -7.80 2.44
C GLN A 64 -13.14 -7.23 1.99
N GLU A 65 -14.13 -8.10 1.88
CA GLU A 65 -15.48 -7.79 1.36
C GLU A 65 -15.45 -7.15 -0.03
N ILE A 66 -14.60 -7.68 -0.91
CA ILE A 66 -14.52 -7.29 -2.32
C ILE A 66 -15.57 -8.06 -3.11
N ASP A 67 -16.35 -7.36 -3.92
CA ASP A 67 -17.23 -7.98 -4.89
C ASP A 67 -16.56 -8.16 -6.27
N VAL A 68 -16.90 -9.26 -6.93
CA VAL A 68 -16.52 -9.55 -8.32
C VAL A 68 -17.76 -10.00 -9.08
N ASN A 69 -18.23 -9.16 -10.01
CA ASN A 69 -19.36 -9.45 -10.89
C ASN A 69 -20.66 -9.83 -10.15
N LEU A 70 -20.92 -9.22 -8.99
CA LEU A 70 -22.17 -9.42 -8.25
C LEU A 70 -23.19 -8.32 -8.60
N GLY A 71 -24.48 -8.65 -8.57
CA GLY A 71 -25.53 -7.70 -8.96
C GLY A 71 -25.60 -6.47 -8.07
N ARG A 72 -25.34 -6.62 -6.76
CA ARG A 72 -25.31 -5.50 -5.79
C ARG A 72 -24.18 -4.50 -6.05
N SER A 73 -23.15 -4.93 -6.79
CA SER A 73 -21.99 -4.14 -7.19
C SER A 73 -22.01 -3.78 -8.67
N TYR A 74 -23.20 -3.75 -9.28
CA TYR A 74 -23.38 -3.40 -10.69
C TYR A 74 -22.54 -4.27 -11.64
N PHE A 75 -22.26 -5.51 -11.24
CA PHE A 75 -21.39 -6.46 -11.94
C PHE A 75 -19.96 -5.94 -12.18
N GLU A 76 -19.47 -5.01 -11.35
CA GLU A 76 -18.10 -4.52 -11.42
C GLU A 76 -17.12 -5.52 -10.78
N ASN A 77 -15.91 -5.60 -11.33
CA ASN A 77 -14.78 -6.23 -10.65
C ASN A 77 -14.07 -5.16 -9.82
N GLN A 78 -14.40 -5.08 -8.54
CA GLN A 78 -13.90 -4.01 -7.66
C GLN A 78 -12.38 -4.09 -7.47
N ALA A 79 -11.81 -5.30 -7.43
CA ALA A 79 -10.36 -5.47 -7.34
C ALA A 79 -9.65 -4.86 -8.55
N LYS A 80 -10.14 -5.14 -9.76
CA LYS A 80 -9.63 -4.53 -11.00
C LYS A 80 -9.76 -3.02 -10.99
N LYS A 81 -10.93 -2.51 -10.60
CA LYS A 81 -11.18 -1.07 -10.57
C LYS A 81 -10.27 -0.36 -9.57
N LEU A 82 -10.06 -0.94 -8.39
CA LEU A 82 -9.17 -0.40 -7.38
C LEU A 82 -7.70 -0.45 -7.82
N ALA A 83 -7.28 -1.49 -8.53
CA ALA A 83 -5.95 -1.56 -9.15
C ALA A 83 -5.73 -0.39 -10.13
N GLU A 84 -6.70 -0.12 -11.01
CA GLU A 84 -6.67 1.01 -11.95
C GLU A 84 -6.63 2.36 -11.21
N LEU A 85 -7.45 2.57 -10.18
CA LEU A 85 -7.55 3.83 -9.43
C LEU A 85 -6.33 4.14 -8.53
N THR A 86 -5.62 3.09 -8.10
CA THR A 86 -4.46 3.18 -7.21
C THR A 86 -3.13 3.10 -7.94
N GLY A 87 -3.12 2.60 -9.19
CA GLY A 87 -1.89 2.30 -9.92
C GLY A 87 -1.17 1.05 -9.41
N MET A 88 -1.86 0.20 -8.64
CA MET A 88 -1.30 -1.03 -8.10
C MET A 88 -1.56 -2.21 -9.05
N HIS A 89 -0.74 -3.25 -8.93
CA HIS A 89 -0.94 -4.51 -9.64
C HIS A 89 -1.85 -5.43 -8.81
N TYR A 90 -2.74 -6.19 -9.47
CA TYR A 90 -3.64 -7.16 -8.85
C TYR A 90 -3.80 -8.41 -9.71
#